data_AF-A0A1E7FVP4-F1
#
_entry.id   AF-A0A1E7FVP4-F1
#
_cell.length_a   1.000
_cell.length_b   1.000
_cell.length_c   1.000
_cell.angle_alpha   90.00
_cell.angle_beta   90.00
_cell.angle_gamma   90.00
#
_symmetry.space_group_name_H-M   'P 1'
#
loop_
_entity.id
_entity.type
_entity.pdbx_description
1 polymer ?
#
loop_
_entity_poly.entity_id
_entity_poly.type
_entity_poly.pdbx_seq_one_letter_code
_entity_poly.pdbx_strand_id
1 'polypeptide(L)'
;MGYCNSIGASRNGDSRKGGSSVSSPSRAMLLWMLTTILNLNPASAKPLTDNYLANSYDNDEWVDTFLSIGNDSVFGSKIVGSDFERGNVEIFPTNSAPTPKRCRTICSSGGLVLAANTLEDCNGTTADIPRFLFAGQSNMIGYSNQAKGGLFNETISFVNERWGEITGGKKKRRKRKRKKIILANLTEAFRTSKGTTNSSSEAMADKIWKLAGSKKRKSVLNNETITVPHPKNVCSFTDPSLEGNPPPACEVPISPTSCGSESENYGLELMFSQKFPKLKNTGYTKKPIGITKVAVGGTLIDQWVKPGTANFPTQEPNYWEYLHEAIYADHGTIEAFVWFQGENDHFNPKPDEETPQAIYLEYLKKLVSDVRHDIYEAYQQKRKRDGIPLEDSLFATKEDIPVVIMELGCWIGNGIALRNGGESPGNIIRAQRQYVDEVDDNSILVNTGTSDIESERLSCFYHFDAASHLIMGAELAKNTTSSP
;
A
#
# COMPACT_ATOMS: atom_id res chain seq x y z
N MET A 1 -12.15 -32.98 51.57
CA MET A 1 -12.58 -33.86 52.67
C MET A 1 -14.10 -33.99 52.62
N GLY A 2 -14.62 -35.22 52.72
CA GLY A 2 -15.98 -35.49 53.19
C GLY A 2 -17.07 -35.70 52.14
N TYR A 3 -17.46 -36.96 51.97
CA TYR A 3 -18.48 -37.54 51.09
C TYR A 3 -19.92 -37.47 51.63
N CYS A 4 -20.89 -37.69 50.71
CA CYS A 4 -22.13 -38.51 50.77
C CYS A 4 -23.41 -37.75 50.35
N ASN A 5 -24.05 -38.08 49.20
CA ASN A 5 -25.00 -39.20 48.91
C ASN A 5 -26.36 -39.04 49.64
N SER A 6 -27.57 -39.13 49.05
CA SER A 6 -28.06 -39.97 47.93
C SER A 6 -29.58 -39.82 47.66
N ILE A 7 -30.06 -40.46 46.57
CA ILE A 7 -31.44 -40.99 46.25
C ILE A 7 -32.52 -39.97 45.82
N GLY A 8 -33.34 -40.14 44.76
CA GLY A 8 -33.55 -41.21 43.77
C GLY A 8 -35.04 -41.28 43.35
N ALA A 9 -35.33 -41.46 42.04
CA ALA A 9 -36.51 -42.09 41.40
C ALA A 9 -36.53 -41.70 39.91
N SER A 10 -36.13 -42.54 38.93
CA SER A 10 -36.72 -43.79 38.42
C SER A 10 -38.14 -43.66 37.85
N ARG A 11 -38.25 -43.71 36.51
CA ARG A 11 -39.23 -44.57 35.84
C ARG A 11 -38.73 -45.03 34.47
N ASN A 12 -38.75 -46.34 34.34
CA ASN A 12 -38.40 -47.16 33.17
C ASN A 12 -39.37 -46.98 32.00
N GLY A 13 -38.86 -47.26 30.80
CA GLY A 13 -39.63 -47.40 29.57
C GLY A 13 -38.77 -47.98 28.45
N ASP A 14 -38.28 -49.20 28.66
CA ASP A 14 -37.65 -50.06 27.66
C ASP A 14 -38.60 -50.37 26.50
N SER A 15 -38.13 -50.31 25.25
CA SER A 15 -38.03 -51.51 24.38
C SER A 15 -37.56 -51.22 22.95
N ARG A 16 -36.36 -51.76 22.66
CA ARG A 16 -36.01 -52.66 21.54
C ARG A 16 -35.98 -52.17 20.08
N LYS A 17 -34.73 -52.24 19.58
CA LYS A 17 -34.19 -53.10 18.49
C LYS A 17 -33.98 -52.48 17.09
N GLY A 18 -32.74 -52.70 16.60
CA GLY A 18 -32.27 -52.57 15.22
C GLY A 18 -31.22 -51.45 15.11
N GLY A 19 -29.91 -51.65 15.02
CA GLY A 19 -29.14 -52.78 14.51
C GLY A 19 -28.72 -52.51 13.06
N SER A 20 -27.68 -51.68 12.85
CA SER A 20 -26.79 -51.76 11.69
C SER A 20 -25.62 -50.79 11.85
N SER A 21 -24.44 -51.37 12.03
CA SER A 21 -23.12 -50.77 11.87
C SER A 21 -22.94 -50.22 10.46
N VAL A 22 -22.47 -48.97 10.33
CA VAL A 22 -21.85 -48.49 9.09
C VAL A 22 -20.49 -47.90 9.43
N SER A 23 -19.49 -48.63 8.95
CA SER A 23 -18.08 -48.33 8.90
C SER A 23 -17.75 -47.09 8.08
N SER A 24 -16.77 -46.32 8.56
CA SER A 24 -16.11 -45.22 7.87
C SER A 24 -15.64 -45.57 6.45
N PRO A 25 -15.76 -44.68 5.44
CA PRO A 25 -15.07 -44.86 4.17
C PRO A 25 -13.65 -44.29 4.25
N SER A 26 -12.73 -45.19 3.97
CA SER A 26 -11.29 -45.02 3.80
C SER A 26 -10.90 -44.11 2.63
N ARG A 27 -9.75 -43.43 2.81
CA ARG A 27 -8.90 -42.64 1.89
C ARG A 27 -8.52 -43.29 0.53
N ALA A 28 -9.16 -44.37 0.09
CA ALA A 28 -8.77 -45.14 -1.10
C ALA A 28 -9.51 -44.76 -2.39
N MET A 29 -10.51 -43.86 -2.35
CA MET A 29 -11.29 -43.49 -3.54
C MET A 29 -10.80 -42.20 -4.24
N LEU A 30 -9.88 -41.45 -3.61
CA LEU A 30 -9.27 -40.26 -4.19
C LEU A 30 -8.03 -40.56 -5.05
N LEU A 31 -7.47 -41.78 -4.94
CA LEU A 31 -6.27 -42.19 -5.67
C LEU A 31 -6.56 -42.90 -7.00
N TRP A 32 -7.81 -43.28 -7.26
CA TRP A 32 -8.22 -43.96 -8.50
C TRP A 32 -8.80 -43.00 -9.56
N MET A 33 -9.20 -41.78 -9.18
CA MET A 33 -9.60 -40.74 -10.13
C MET A 33 -8.42 -39.93 -10.70
N LEU A 34 -7.23 -40.02 -10.08
CA LEU A 34 -6.02 -39.31 -10.52
C LEU A 34 -5.16 -40.11 -11.51
N THR A 35 -5.48 -41.39 -11.77
CA THR A 35 -4.73 -42.23 -12.72
C THR A 35 -5.42 -42.41 -14.08
N THR A 36 -6.62 -41.83 -14.29
CA THR A 36 -7.36 -41.94 -15.56
C THR A 36 -7.35 -40.63 -16.38
N ILE A 37 -6.64 -39.59 -15.94
CA ILE A 37 -6.49 -38.30 -16.67
C ILE A 37 -5.10 -38.15 -17.33
N LEU A 38 -4.22 -39.16 -17.22
CA LEU A 38 -2.93 -39.20 -17.91
C LEU A 38 -2.87 -40.41 -18.84
N ASN A 39 -3.53 -40.31 -19.99
CA ASN A 39 -3.22 -41.05 -21.22
C ASN A 39 -4.15 -40.59 -22.35
N LEU A 40 -3.79 -39.49 -23.02
CA LEU A 40 -4.21 -39.25 -24.40
C LEU A 40 -2.99 -38.87 -25.25
N ASN A 41 -2.93 -39.57 -26.36
CA ASN A 41 -1.86 -39.74 -27.33
C ASN A 41 -1.50 -38.41 -28.05
N PRO A 42 -0.22 -38.09 -28.31
CA PRO A 42 0.18 -36.91 -29.05
C PRO A 42 0.25 -37.24 -30.55
N ALA A 43 -0.83 -37.03 -31.29
CA ALA A 43 -0.77 -37.00 -32.75
C ALA A 43 -1.97 -36.26 -33.34
N SER A 44 -1.67 -35.28 -34.19
CA SER A 44 -2.59 -34.47 -35.02
C SER A 44 -3.25 -33.25 -34.36
N ALA A 45 -2.47 -32.18 -34.25
CA ALA A 45 -3.01 -30.83 -34.39
C ALA A 45 -2.13 -30.09 -35.41
N LYS A 46 -2.74 -29.75 -36.57
CA LYS A 46 -2.13 -28.88 -37.58
C LYS A 46 -2.03 -27.46 -37.03
N PRO A 47 -1.00 -26.67 -37.42
CA PRO A 47 -0.84 -25.32 -36.92
C PRO A 47 -1.94 -24.43 -37.52
N LEU A 48 -2.77 -23.85 -36.65
CA LEU A 48 -3.57 -22.67 -37.00
C LEU A 48 -2.62 -21.48 -36.92
N THR A 49 -2.29 -20.96 -38.08
CA THR A 49 -1.44 -19.80 -38.32
C THR A 49 -2.04 -18.53 -37.70
N ASP A 50 -1.12 -17.71 -37.21
CA ASP A 50 -1.25 -16.33 -36.76
C ASP A 50 -2.23 -15.48 -37.58
N ASN A 51 -3.10 -14.71 -36.90
CA ASN A 51 -3.62 -13.39 -37.32
C ASN A 51 -4.77 -12.87 -36.42
N TYR A 52 -4.63 -12.85 -35.09
CA TYR A 52 -5.68 -12.24 -34.24
C TYR A 52 -5.21 -11.40 -33.03
N LEU A 53 -3.92 -11.02 -32.94
CA LEU A 53 -3.41 -10.20 -31.83
C LEU A 53 -2.68 -8.91 -32.23
N ALA A 54 -2.81 -8.45 -33.49
CA ALA A 54 -2.06 -7.29 -33.99
C ALA A 54 -2.84 -5.97 -34.12
N ASN A 55 -4.05 -5.84 -33.56
CA ASN A 55 -4.83 -4.59 -33.68
C ASN A 55 -5.43 -4.18 -32.33
N SER A 56 -4.64 -3.61 -31.41
CA SER A 56 -5.15 -2.80 -30.28
C SER A 56 -4.05 -2.15 -29.39
N TYR A 57 -2.81 -2.00 -29.84
CA TYR A 57 -1.80 -1.27 -29.05
C TYR A 57 -0.91 -0.41 -29.95
N ASP A 58 -1.52 0.45 -30.76
CA ASP A 58 -0.84 1.64 -31.26
C ASP A 58 -0.77 2.65 -30.10
N ASN A 59 0.33 2.63 -29.36
CA ASN A 59 0.70 3.64 -28.37
C ASN A 59 2.23 3.73 -28.25
N ASP A 60 2.94 3.55 -29.37
CA ASP A 60 4.41 3.66 -29.44
C ASP A 60 4.91 5.10 -29.22
N GLU A 61 4.02 6.11 -29.29
CA GLU A 61 4.40 7.52 -29.11
C GLU A 61 4.74 7.93 -27.66
N TRP A 62 4.37 7.11 -26.67
CA TRP A 62 4.49 7.48 -25.25
C TRP A 62 5.78 7.00 -24.56
N VAL A 63 6.38 5.91 -25.02
CA VAL A 63 7.62 5.37 -24.42
C VAL A 63 8.80 6.30 -24.73
N ASP A 64 8.88 6.81 -25.96
CA ASP A 64 9.92 7.78 -26.35
C ASP A 64 9.73 9.13 -25.65
N THR A 65 8.48 9.54 -25.38
CA THR A 65 8.18 10.77 -24.65
C THR A 65 8.59 10.66 -23.17
N PHE A 66 8.39 9.52 -22.51
CA PHE A 66 8.82 9.34 -21.12
C PHE A 66 10.34 9.12 -20.96
N LEU A 67 10.98 8.45 -21.93
CA LEU A 67 12.44 8.30 -21.94
C LEU A 67 13.16 9.62 -22.28
N SER A 68 12.54 10.55 -23.02
CA SER A 68 13.12 11.88 -23.28
C SER A 68 12.88 12.88 -22.15
N ILE A 69 11.72 12.84 -21.46
CA ILE A 69 11.46 13.69 -20.29
C ILE A 69 12.40 13.33 -19.11
N GLY A 70 12.88 12.09 -19.04
CA GLY A 70 13.86 11.66 -18.04
C GLY A 70 15.29 12.21 -18.21
N ASN A 71 15.63 12.82 -19.36
CA ASN A 71 17.00 13.26 -19.66
C ASN A 71 17.19 14.76 -19.96
N ASP A 72 16.13 15.53 -20.23
CA ASP A 72 16.27 16.91 -20.76
C ASP A 72 15.77 18.04 -19.81
N SER A 73 15.81 17.86 -18.49
CA SER A 73 15.63 18.98 -17.54
C SER A 73 16.97 19.57 -17.07
N VAL A 74 17.86 19.93 -18.00
CA VAL A 74 19.02 20.78 -17.72
C VAL A 74 18.64 22.25 -17.95
N PHE A 75 18.20 22.93 -16.89
CA PHE A 75 18.18 24.40 -16.87
C PHE A 75 19.63 24.91 -16.92
N GLY A 76 20.07 25.32 -18.11
CA GLY A 76 21.38 25.92 -18.33
C GLY A 76 21.45 27.35 -17.79
N SER A 77 21.92 27.52 -16.56
CA SER A 77 22.41 28.80 -16.05
C SER A 77 23.91 28.93 -16.30
N LYS A 78 24.27 29.76 -17.29
CA LYS A 78 25.64 30.29 -17.48
C LYS A 78 26.06 31.07 -16.23
N ILE A 79 27.07 30.58 -15.52
CA ILE A 79 27.83 31.40 -14.56
C ILE A 79 29.21 31.67 -15.18
N VAL A 80 29.49 32.97 -15.30
CA VAL A 80 30.76 33.54 -15.74
C VAL A 80 31.83 33.26 -14.69
N GLY A 81 32.98 32.75 -15.14
CA GLY A 81 34.11 32.42 -14.27
C GLY A 81 34.75 33.65 -13.63
N SER A 82 35.16 33.48 -12.38
CA SER A 82 36.20 34.29 -11.74
C SER A 82 37.06 33.39 -10.88
N ASP A 83 38.37 33.47 -11.13
CA ASP A 83 39.45 32.76 -10.46
C ASP A 83 39.43 32.96 -8.93
N PHE A 84 39.67 31.89 -8.17
CA PHE A 84 40.08 32.02 -6.77
C PHE A 84 41.07 30.92 -6.37
N GLU A 85 42.16 31.37 -5.73
CA GLU A 85 43.38 30.62 -5.41
C GLU A 85 43.18 29.58 -4.30
N ARG A 86 44.01 28.53 -4.34
CA ARG A 86 44.06 27.45 -3.35
C ARG A 86 44.69 27.93 -2.03
N GLY A 87 43.89 28.03 -0.99
CA GLY A 87 44.34 28.07 0.41
C GLY A 87 44.17 26.70 1.09
N ASN A 88 45.20 26.25 1.79
CA ASN A 88 45.17 25.04 2.61
C ASN A 88 44.19 25.22 3.79
N VAL A 89 43.29 24.25 3.99
CA VAL A 89 42.35 24.23 5.13
C VAL A 89 42.81 23.16 6.13
N GLU A 90 43.16 23.60 7.33
CA GLU A 90 43.36 22.75 8.50
C GLU A 90 42.02 22.14 8.96
N ILE A 91 41.99 20.83 9.13
CA ILE A 91 40.83 20.08 9.62
C ILE A 91 40.86 20.09 11.16
N PHE A 92 39.94 20.82 11.77
CA PHE A 92 39.63 20.68 13.20
C PHE A 92 38.48 19.69 13.40
N PRO A 93 38.50 18.85 14.46
CA PRO A 93 37.43 17.93 14.76
C PRO A 93 36.19 18.71 15.23
N THR A 94 35.09 18.59 14.51
CA THR A 94 33.81 19.18 14.89
C THR A 94 33.17 18.37 16.01
N ASN A 95 33.08 18.98 17.20
CA ASN A 95 32.17 18.54 18.24
C ASN A 95 30.74 18.55 17.68
N SER A 96 30.03 17.44 17.83
CA SER A 96 28.66 17.22 17.39
C SER A 96 27.74 18.39 17.76
N ALA A 97 27.31 19.15 16.76
CA ALA A 97 26.28 20.18 16.94
C ALA A 97 24.96 19.51 17.38
N PRO A 98 24.18 20.13 18.28
CA PRO A 98 22.87 19.61 18.65
C PRO A 98 21.95 19.69 17.43
N THR A 99 21.52 18.54 16.92
CA THR A 99 20.47 18.46 15.90
C THR A 99 19.20 19.12 16.44
N PRO A 100 18.65 20.15 15.77
CA PRO A 100 17.43 20.80 16.22
C PRO A 100 16.28 19.79 16.20
N LYS A 101 15.71 19.50 17.38
CA LYS A 101 14.56 18.61 17.54
C LYS A 101 13.32 19.27 16.92
N ARG A 102 12.98 18.90 15.69
CA ARG A 102 11.75 19.33 15.01
C ARG A 102 10.57 18.48 15.48
N CYS A 103 9.55 19.10 16.06
CA CYS A 103 8.30 18.45 16.45
C CYS A 103 7.23 18.70 15.38
N ARG A 104 6.36 17.72 15.12
CA ARG A 104 5.23 17.92 14.20
C ARG A 104 4.11 18.68 14.89
N THR A 105 3.76 19.83 14.32
CA THR A 105 2.62 20.64 14.76
C THR A 105 1.44 20.36 13.83
N ILE A 106 0.21 20.29 14.36
CA ILE A 106 -0.99 20.35 13.50
C ILE A 106 -1.00 21.73 12.87
N CYS A 107 -1.02 21.80 11.54
CA CYS A 107 -1.16 23.09 10.87
C CYS A 107 -2.56 23.65 11.17
N SER A 108 -2.62 24.82 11.81
CA SER A 108 -3.88 25.55 11.96
C SER A 108 -4.41 25.87 10.57
N SER A 109 -5.56 25.31 10.22
CA SER A 109 -6.22 25.51 8.92
C SER A 109 -6.64 26.98 8.76
N GLY A 110 -5.72 27.84 8.30
CA GLY A 110 -5.99 29.25 8.04
C GLY A 110 -4.77 30.15 8.20
N GLY A 111 -3.97 30.28 7.14
CA GLY A 111 -2.95 31.33 7.00
C GLY A 111 -1.53 30.88 7.38
N LEU A 112 -0.58 31.20 6.49
CA LEU A 112 0.88 31.16 6.59
C LEU A 112 1.48 30.20 7.64
N VAL A 113 2.27 29.23 7.15
CA VAL A 113 3.19 28.42 7.96
C VAL A 113 4.18 29.34 8.67
N LEU A 114 3.86 29.76 9.90
CA LEU A 114 4.85 30.28 10.82
C LEU A 114 5.62 29.06 11.34
N ALA A 115 6.90 28.96 11.00
CA ALA A 115 7.81 28.00 11.59
C ALA A 115 7.70 28.10 13.12
N ALA A 116 7.26 27.02 13.77
CA ALA A 116 7.22 26.94 15.22
C ALA A 116 8.67 26.96 15.73
N ASN A 117 9.18 28.15 16.06
CA ASN A 117 10.56 28.37 16.51
C ASN A 117 10.76 28.10 18.02
N THR A 118 9.73 27.67 18.74
CA THR A 118 9.82 27.41 20.18
C THR A 118 9.21 26.05 20.53
N LEU A 119 10.01 25.20 21.18
CA LEU A 119 9.68 23.83 21.60
C LEU A 119 8.44 23.74 22.53
N GLU A 120 7.99 24.87 23.09
CA GLU A 120 6.95 24.91 24.14
C GLU A 120 5.51 24.77 23.60
N ASP A 121 5.27 24.97 22.30
CA ASP A 121 3.90 24.92 21.73
C ASP A 121 3.46 23.52 21.23
N CYS A 122 4.29 22.49 21.42
CA CYS A 122 3.92 21.10 21.08
C CYS A 122 3.10 20.39 22.17
N ASN A 123 2.53 21.12 23.13
CA ASN A 123 1.65 20.61 24.18
C ASN A 123 0.24 20.18 23.67
N GLY A 124 0.00 20.22 22.36
CA GLY A 124 -1.19 19.64 21.74
C GLY A 124 -1.18 18.11 21.81
N THR A 125 -2.33 17.54 22.12
CA THR A 125 -2.61 16.11 22.39
C THR A 125 -2.35 15.11 21.23
N THR A 126 -1.47 15.41 20.27
CA THR A 126 -1.12 14.53 19.14
C THR A 126 0.05 13.58 19.42
N ALA A 127 0.74 13.75 20.55
CA ALA A 127 1.97 13.03 20.88
C ALA A 127 1.82 11.49 20.95
N ASP A 128 0.61 10.95 21.13
CA ASP A 128 0.38 9.51 21.32
C ASP A 128 -0.57 8.88 20.28
N ILE A 129 -0.77 9.52 19.12
CA ILE A 129 -1.54 8.87 18.04
C ILE A 129 -0.67 7.79 17.38
N PRO A 130 -1.16 6.55 17.24
CA PRO A 130 -0.51 5.50 16.44
C PRO A 130 -0.27 5.94 14.99
N ARG A 131 0.96 5.79 14.49
CA ARG A 131 1.34 6.20 13.13
C ARG A 131 1.73 5.03 12.25
N PHE A 132 1.46 5.17 10.96
CA PHE A 132 1.88 4.23 9.93
C PHE A 132 2.82 4.94 8.96
N LEU A 133 4.02 4.40 8.78
CA LEU A 133 5.02 4.96 7.88
C LEU A 133 4.77 4.44 6.46
N PHE A 134 4.40 5.32 5.55
CA PHE A 134 4.15 5.05 4.14
C PHE A 134 5.34 5.61 3.35
N ALA A 135 6.10 4.75 2.68
CA ALA A 135 7.18 5.22 1.82
C ALA A 135 7.20 4.53 0.46
N GLY A 136 7.89 5.16 -0.49
CA GLY A 136 8.06 4.64 -1.83
C GLY A 136 7.93 5.73 -2.88
N GLN A 137 7.29 5.42 -4.01
CA GLN A 137 7.31 6.33 -5.17
C GLN A 137 5.96 6.91 -5.58
N SER A 138 5.80 7.22 -6.87
CA SER A 138 4.67 7.95 -7.44
C SER A 138 3.29 7.37 -7.12
N ASN A 139 3.13 6.05 -7.08
CA ASN A 139 1.88 5.41 -6.63
C ASN A 139 1.63 5.58 -5.12
N MET A 140 2.68 5.71 -4.32
CA MET A 140 2.52 6.13 -2.93
C MET A 140 2.05 7.58 -2.87
N ILE A 141 2.63 8.51 -3.65
CA ILE A 141 2.21 9.92 -3.72
C ILE A 141 0.71 10.02 -4.02
N GLY A 142 0.20 9.24 -4.97
CA GLY A 142 -1.24 9.08 -5.20
C GLY A 142 -1.78 9.85 -6.39
N TYR A 143 -1.10 9.78 -7.55
CA TYR A 143 -1.49 10.37 -8.83
C TYR A 143 -2.76 9.75 -9.47
N SER A 144 -3.80 9.56 -8.65
CA SER A 144 -5.05 8.84 -8.92
C SER A 144 -5.86 9.38 -10.10
N ASN A 145 -5.64 10.64 -10.49
CA ASN A 145 -6.33 11.27 -11.62
C ASN A 145 -5.62 11.09 -12.98
N GLN A 146 -4.37 10.63 -13.02
CA GLN A 146 -3.63 10.54 -14.29
C GLN A 146 -4.16 9.45 -15.25
N ALA A 147 -4.71 8.37 -14.68
CA ALA A 147 -5.34 7.30 -15.45
C ALA A 147 -6.70 7.76 -16.03
N LYS A 148 -7.50 8.47 -15.22
CA LYS A 148 -8.77 9.10 -15.60
C LYS A 148 -9.18 10.17 -14.59
N GLY A 149 -9.17 11.43 -15.00
CA GLY A 149 -9.64 12.56 -14.19
C GLY A 149 -11.13 12.42 -13.84
N GLY A 150 -11.52 12.84 -12.64
CA GLY A 150 -12.91 12.82 -12.18
C GLY A 150 -13.46 11.43 -11.79
N LEU A 151 -12.70 10.35 -11.98
CA LEU A 151 -13.15 8.98 -11.69
C LEU A 151 -13.53 8.79 -10.23
N PHE A 152 -12.87 9.48 -9.29
CA PHE A 152 -13.26 9.49 -7.89
C PHE A 152 -14.71 9.98 -7.71
N ASN A 153 -15.03 11.15 -8.25
CA ASN A 153 -16.35 11.78 -8.12
C ASN A 153 -17.45 10.92 -8.77
N GLU A 154 -17.19 10.34 -9.94
CA GLU A 154 -18.08 9.38 -10.60
C GLU A 154 -18.35 8.17 -9.69
N THR A 155 -17.28 7.57 -9.16
CA THR A 155 -17.35 6.40 -8.27
C THR A 155 -18.20 6.68 -7.03
N ILE A 156 -17.94 7.79 -6.36
CA ILE A 156 -18.68 8.20 -5.16
C ILE A 156 -20.13 8.49 -5.52
N SER A 157 -20.41 9.19 -6.62
CA SER A 157 -21.78 9.47 -7.08
C SER A 157 -22.59 8.19 -7.28
N PHE A 158 -22.10 7.24 -8.09
CA PHE A 158 -22.81 5.99 -8.38
C PHE A 158 -23.04 5.13 -7.13
N VAL A 159 -22.05 5.08 -6.23
CA VAL A 159 -22.20 4.33 -4.97
C VAL A 159 -23.24 4.99 -4.05
N ASN A 160 -23.29 6.32 -3.99
CA ASN A 160 -24.22 7.05 -3.13
C ASN A 160 -25.66 6.98 -3.63
N GLU A 161 -25.86 6.83 -4.95
CA GLU A 161 -27.20 6.52 -5.49
C GLU A 161 -27.80 5.31 -4.79
N ARG A 162 -27.03 4.27 -4.44
CA ARG A 162 -27.52 3.03 -3.82
C ARG A 162 -28.51 3.25 -2.66
N TRP A 163 -28.29 4.28 -1.85
CA TRP A 163 -29.05 4.54 -0.62
C TRP A 163 -30.27 5.45 -0.79
N GLY A 164 -30.56 5.95 -1.99
CA GLY A 164 -31.78 6.73 -2.22
C GLY A 164 -33.05 5.94 -1.85
N GLU A 165 -34.10 6.64 -1.44
CA GLU A 165 -35.32 6.01 -0.93
C GLU A 165 -35.98 5.09 -1.98
N ILE A 166 -36.34 3.87 -1.54
CA ILE A 166 -37.16 2.95 -2.34
C ILE A 166 -38.51 2.85 -1.64
N THR A 167 -39.46 3.67 -2.09
CA THR A 167 -40.86 3.61 -1.63
C THR A 167 -41.61 2.45 -2.30
N GLY A 168 -42.61 1.88 -1.63
CA GLY A 168 -43.56 0.91 -2.21
C GLY A 168 -43.25 -0.60 -2.09
N GLY A 169 -44.25 -1.44 -2.40
CA GLY A 169 -44.31 -2.87 -2.08
C GLY A 169 -43.38 -3.82 -2.85
N LYS A 170 -42.65 -3.37 -3.89
CA LYS A 170 -41.72 -4.21 -4.69
C LYS A 170 -40.24 -3.97 -4.36
N LYS A 171 -39.92 -3.69 -3.08
CA LYS A 171 -38.60 -3.25 -2.60
C LYS A 171 -37.44 -4.19 -2.99
N LYS A 172 -37.61 -5.52 -2.88
CA LYS A 172 -36.55 -6.50 -3.21
C LYS A 172 -36.18 -6.50 -4.70
N ARG A 173 -37.17 -6.52 -5.60
CA ARG A 173 -36.96 -6.47 -7.06
C ARG A 173 -36.30 -5.16 -7.47
N ARG A 174 -36.76 -4.03 -6.92
CA ARG A 174 -36.17 -2.70 -7.15
C ARG A 174 -34.70 -2.64 -6.69
N LYS A 175 -34.39 -3.16 -5.49
CA LYS A 175 -33.01 -3.22 -4.97
C LYS A 175 -32.07 -4.04 -5.87
N ARG A 176 -32.51 -5.19 -6.38
CA ARG A 176 -31.74 -6.00 -7.33
C ARG A 176 -31.50 -5.27 -8.66
N LYS A 177 -32.55 -4.66 -9.24
CA LYS A 177 -32.44 -3.85 -10.46
C LYS A 177 -31.45 -2.69 -10.26
N ARG A 178 -31.55 -1.98 -9.13
CA ARG A 178 -30.63 -0.89 -8.79
C ARG A 178 -29.19 -1.35 -8.65
N LYS A 179 -28.94 -2.48 -7.95
CA LYS A 179 -27.59 -3.07 -7.87
C LYS A 179 -27.02 -3.31 -9.27
N LYS A 180 -27.81 -3.90 -10.18
CA LYS A 180 -27.36 -4.16 -11.56
C LYS A 180 -27.02 -2.87 -12.31
N ILE A 181 -27.83 -1.82 -12.17
CA ILE A 181 -27.58 -0.51 -12.81
C ILE A 181 -26.29 0.10 -12.26
N ILE A 182 -26.14 0.17 -10.93
CA ILE A 182 -24.95 0.79 -10.32
C ILE A 182 -23.67 0.03 -10.70
N LEU A 183 -23.71 -1.30 -10.69
CA LEU A 183 -22.56 -2.09 -11.14
C LEU A 183 -22.23 -1.83 -12.61
N ALA A 184 -23.23 -1.77 -13.50
CA ALA A 184 -23.01 -1.46 -14.91
C ALA A 184 -22.39 -0.06 -15.09
N ASN A 185 -22.87 0.95 -14.35
CA ASN A 185 -22.30 2.31 -14.41
C ASN A 185 -20.86 2.35 -13.89
N LEU A 186 -20.57 1.65 -12.78
CA LEU A 186 -19.20 1.54 -12.26
C LEU A 186 -18.28 0.83 -13.24
N THR A 187 -18.71 -0.31 -13.79
CA THR A 187 -17.95 -1.05 -14.81
C THR A 187 -17.65 -0.16 -16.01
N GLU A 188 -18.64 0.57 -16.52
CA GLU A 188 -18.44 1.46 -17.67
C GLU A 188 -17.47 2.60 -17.34
N ALA A 189 -17.60 3.21 -16.17
CA ALA A 189 -16.70 4.27 -15.74
C ALA A 189 -15.25 3.79 -15.56
N PHE A 190 -15.06 2.57 -15.06
CA PHE A 190 -13.73 1.96 -14.93
C PHE A 190 -13.16 1.55 -16.27
N ARG A 191 -13.99 1.03 -17.19
CA ARG A 191 -13.58 0.62 -18.54
C ARG A 191 -12.94 1.75 -19.36
N THR A 192 -13.31 2.99 -19.09
CA THR A 192 -12.71 4.17 -19.75
C THR A 192 -11.42 4.64 -19.09
N SER A 193 -10.95 4.00 -18.02
CA SER A 193 -9.67 4.28 -17.37
C SER A 193 -8.51 3.70 -18.18
N LYS A 194 -7.34 4.33 -18.14
CA LYS A 194 -6.17 3.81 -18.84
C LYS A 194 -5.77 2.44 -18.28
N GLY A 195 -5.46 1.50 -19.17
CA GLY A 195 -4.95 0.18 -18.80
C GLY A 195 -5.96 -0.76 -18.13
N THR A 196 -7.24 -0.42 -18.05
CA THR A 196 -8.27 -1.34 -17.56
C THR A 196 -8.86 -2.18 -18.70
N THR A 197 -9.23 -3.41 -18.40
CA THR A 197 -9.95 -4.28 -19.32
C THR A 197 -11.38 -4.49 -18.86
N ASN A 198 -12.21 -5.16 -19.66
CA ASN A 198 -13.61 -5.44 -19.27
C ASN A 198 -13.68 -6.29 -18.00
N SER A 199 -12.92 -7.38 -17.94
CA SER A 199 -12.91 -8.31 -16.80
C SER A 199 -12.41 -7.62 -15.52
N SER A 200 -11.35 -6.81 -15.61
CA SER A 200 -10.84 -6.09 -14.43
C SER A 200 -11.81 -5.00 -13.98
N SER A 201 -12.44 -4.28 -14.91
CA SER A 201 -13.46 -3.26 -14.61
C SER A 201 -14.68 -3.84 -13.89
N GLU A 202 -15.17 -5.01 -14.30
CA GLU A 202 -16.26 -5.72 -13.61
C GLU A 202 -15.87 -6.13 -12.18
N ALA A 203 -14.66 -6.65 -12.01
CA ALA A 203 -14.17 -7.07 -10.70
C ALA A 203 -13.95 -5.87 -9.76
N MET A 204 -13.36 -4.78 -10.26
CA MET A 204 -13.20 -3.52 -9.52
C MET A 204 -14.57 -2.95 -9.11
N ALA A 205 -15.57 -2.97 -9.99
CA ALA A 205 -16.93 -2.53 -9.68
C ALA A 205 -17.54 -3.35 -8.53
N ASP A 206 -17.35 -4.68 -8.53
CA ASP A 206 -17.83 -5.52 -7.42
C ASP A 206 -17.07 -5.26 -6.11
N LYS A 207 -15.74 -5.05 -6.15
CA LYS A 207 -14.93 -4.68 -4.98
C LYS A 207 -15.41 -3.35 -4.38
N ILE A 208 -15.58 -2.30 -5.19
CA ILE A 208 -16.11 -1.00 -4.76
C ILE A 208 -17.53 -1.12 -4.20
N TRP A 209 -18.41 -1.90 -4.86
CA TRP A 209 -19.75 -2.15 -4.37
C TRP A 209 -19.78 -2.85 -3.01
N LYS A 210 -18.84 -3.77 -2.76
CA LYS A 210 -18.64 -4.44 -1.47
C LYS A 210 -18.13 -3.46 -0.42
N LEU A 211 -17.14 -2.62 -0.75
CA LEU A 211 -16.58 -1.59 0.13
C LEU A 211 -17.63 -0.57 0.59
N ALA A 212 -18.53 -0.18 -0.29
CA ALA A 212 -19.67 0.67 0.05
C ALA A 212 -20.57 0.06 1.14
N GLY A 213 -20.66 -1.26 1.21
CA GLY A 213 -21.50 -1.95 2.17
C GLY A 213 -23.00 -1.68 1.99
N SER A 214 -23.83 -2.23 2.87
CA SER A 214 -25.29 -2.22 2.71
C SER A 214 -26.02 -1.05 3.39
N LYS A 215 -25.37 -0.33 4.31
CA LYS A 215 -25.98 0.72 5.15
C LYS A 215 -25.20 2.03 4.99
N LYS A 216 -25.87 3.11 4.55
CA LYS A 216 -25.28 4.45 4.31
C LYS A 216 -24.35 4.89 5.44
N ARG A 217 -24.87 4.93 6.67
CA ARG A 217 -24.13 5.32 7.90
C ARG A 217 -22.91 4.47 8.25
N LYS A 218 -22.72 3.32 7.62
CA LYS A 218 -21.57 2.43 7.84
C LYS A 218 -20.62 2.39 6.64
N SER A 219 -20.98 3.03 5.53
CA SER A 219 -20.15 3.05 4.33
C SER A 219 -18.95 3.96 4.56
N VAL A 220 -17.77 3.46 4.18
CA VAL A 220 -16.57 4.29 4.04
C VAL A 220 -16.60 5.14 2.77
N LEU A 221 -17.48 4.81 1.80
CA LEU A 221 -17.67 5.52 0.53
C LEU A 221 -18.93 6.43 0.53
N ASN A 222 -19.53 6.70 1.69
CA ASN A 222 -20.57 7.74 1.76
C ASN A 222 -19.93 9.09 1.45
N ASN A 223 -20.57 9.91 0.61
CA ASN A 223 -20.08 11.25 0.26
C ASN A 223 -19.73 12.07 1.51
N GLU A 224 -20.64 12.09 2.49
CA GLU A 224 -20.47 12.78 3.78
C GLU A 224 -19.30 12.26 4.64
N THR A 225 -18.68 11.14 4.26
CA THR A 225 -17.58 10.50 4.98
C THR A 225 -16.26 10.62 4.21
N ILE A 226 -16.27 10.32 2.92
CA ILE A 226 -15.04 10.14 2.11
C ILE A 226 -14.55 11.45 1.48
N THR A 227 -15.45 12.42 1.22
CA THR A 227 -15.09 13.68 0.57
C THR A 227 -14.81 14.81 1.55
N VAL A 228 -14.99 14.57 2.84
CA VAL A 228 -14.72 15.55 3.89
C VAL A 228 -13.46 15.16 4.64
N PRO A 229 -12.68 16.12 5.16
CA PRO A 229 -11.53 15.81 5.98
C PRO A 229 -11.90 14.96 7.20
N HIS A 230 -11.13 13.91 7.47
CA HIS A 230 -11.42 12.97 8.54
C HIS A 230 -11.21 13.66 9.90
N PRO A 231 -12.18 13.63 10.82
CA PRO A 231 -12.15 14.46 12.03
C PRO A 231 -11.09 14.08 13.05
N LYS A 232 -10.43 12.92 12.88
CA LYS A 232 -9.50 12.34 13.86
C LYS A 232 -8.22 11.77 13.25
N ASN A 233 -8.20 11.57 11.94
CA ASN A 233 -7.09 10.87 11.31
C ASN A 233 -6.32 11.90 10.53
N VAL A 234 -5.02 11.88 10.73
CA VAL A 234 -4.13 12.90 10.22
C VAL A 234 -3.09 12.26 9.33
N CYS A 235 -2.53 13.05 8.44
CA CYS A 235 -1.44 12.64 7.59
C CYS A 235 -0.48 13.80 7.39
N SER A 236 0.78 13.48 7.27
CA SER A 236 1.85 14.40 6.93
C SER A 236 2.62 13.79 5.78
N PHE A 237 2.80 14.57 4.72
CA PHE A 237 3.46 14.11 3.50
C PHE A 237 4.71 14.95 3.21
N THR A 238 5.84 14.28 3.12
CA THR A 238 7.11 14.84 2.68
C THR A 238 7.40 14.31 1.28
N ASP A 239 7.56 15.23 0.32
CA ASP A 239 8.14 14.94 -0.99
C ASP A 239 9.52 15.60 -1.07
N PRO A 240 10.59 14.83 -0.82
CA PRO A 240 11.97 15.30 -0.92
C PRO A 240 12.39 15.94 -2.25
N SER A 241 11.65 15.70 -3.34
CA SER A 241 11.99 16.29 -4.65
C SER A 241 11.55 17.73 -4.81
N LEU A 242 10.66 18.22 -3.93
CA LEU A 242 10.23 19.62 -3.97
C LEU A 242 11.34 20.52 -3.42
N GLU A 243 11.60 21.63 -4.13
CA GLU A 243 12.68 22.56 -3.80
C GLU A 243 12.63 23.03 -2.33
N GLY A 244 13.80 23.13 -1.70
CA GLY A 244 13.97 23.75 -0.37
C GLY A 244 14.04 22.80 0.82
N ASN A 245 14.28 21.50 0.61
CA ASN A 245 14.36 20.47 1.66
C ASN A 245 13.26 20.65 2.71
N PRO A 246 11.97 20.56 2.29
CA PRO A 246 10.89 20.93 3.16
C PRO A 246 10.96 20.09 4.44
N PRO A 247 10.88 20.72 5.64
CA PRO A 247 10.75 19.96 6.88
C PRO A 247 9.55 19.00 6.76
N PRO A 248 9.50 17.92 7.57
CA PRO A 248 8.34 17.04 7.60
C PRO A 248 7.06 17.87 7.65
N ALA A 249 6.18 17.69 6.68
CA ALA A 249 5.00 18.53 6.58
C ALA A 249 4.19 18.43 7.87
N CYS A 250 3.51 19.53 8.22
CA CYS A 250 2.51 19.49 9.27
C CYS A 250 1.53 18.33 9.07
N GLU A 251 1.01 17.83 10.17
CA GLU A 251 -0.15 16.95 10.14
C GLU A 251 -1.39 17.73 9.67
N VAL A 252 -2.08 17.18 8.69
CA VAL A 252 -3.37 17.67 8.19
C VAL A 252 -4.43 16.56 8.26
N PRO A 253 -5.70 16.88 8.52
CA PRO A 253 -6.79 15.90 8.44
C PRO A 253 -6.88 15.26 7.05
N ILE A 254 -6.98 13.93 7.00
CA ILE A 254 -6.98 13.19 5.72
C ILE A 254 -8.29 13.44 4.95
N SER A 255 -8.16 13.84 3.70
CA SER A 255 -9.21 14.12 2.72
C SER A 255 -8.71 13.74 1.31
N PRO A 256 -9.57 13.71 0.28
CA PRO A 256 -9.14 13.42 -1.09
C PRO A 256 -8.16 14.44 -1.70
N THR A 257 -7.98 15.59 -1.05
CA THR A 257 -7.15 16.70 -1.53
C THR A 257 -6.00 17.02 -0.57
N SER A 258 -5.70 16.12 0.37
CA SER A 258 -4.66 16.30 1.37
C SER A 258 -3.77 15.06 1.43
N CYS A 259 -2.49 15.26 1.71
CA CYS A 259 -1.51 14.17 1.82
C CYS A 259 -1.22 13.40 0.51
N GLY A 260 -1.48 14.02 -0.64
CA GLY A 260 -0.98 13.60 -1.95
C GLY A 260 -0.39 14.78 -2.71
N SER A 261 -0.05 14.58 -3.98
CA SER A 261 0.37 15.68 -4.86
C SER A 261 -0.79 16.66 -5.09
N GLU A 262 -0.48 17.87 -5.57
CA GLU A 262 -1.38 19.02 -5.76
C GLU A 262 -2.89 18.71 -5.97
N SER A 263 -3.72 19.46 -5.23
CA SER A 263 -5.18 19.69 -5.24
C SER A 263 -6.21 18.58 -5.54
N GLU A 264 -5.90 17.43 -6.15
CA GLU A 264 -6.90 16.38 -6.41
C GLU A 264 -6.33 14.94 -6.42
N ASN A 265 -5.11 14.76 -5.93
CA ASN A 265 -4.45 13.46 -5.89
C ASN A 265 -4.48 12.91 -4.46
N TYR A 266 -5.06 11.73 -4.29
CA TYR A 266 -4.94 10.93 -3.08
C TYR A 266 -4.34 9.56 -3.39
N GLY A 267 -3.60 9.02 -2.44
CA GLY A 267 -3.02 7.68 -2.49
C GLY A 267 -3.79 6.68 -1.63
N LEU A 268 -3.08 5.67 -1.16
CA LEU A 268 -3.64 4.59 -0.35
C LEU A 268 -4.15 5.09 1.02
N GLU A 269 -3.58 6.18 1.51
CA GLU A 269 -3.84 6.75 2.83
C GLU A 269 -5.31 7.14 3.04
N LEU A 270 -6.00 7.60 1.98
CA LEU A 270 -7.39 8.02 2.06
C LEU A 270 -8.29 6.86 2.49
N MET A 271 -8.26 5.74 1.78
CA MET A 271 -9.11 4.60 2.14
C MET A 271 -8.58 3.86 3.37
N PHE A 272 -7.25 3.76 3.52
CA PHE A 272 -6.65 3.12 4.69
C PHE A 272 -7.17 3.76 5.98
N SER A 273 -7.08 5.09 6.08
CA SER A 273 -7.53 5.83 7.26
C SER A 273 -9.03 5.70 7.53
N GLN A 274 -9.85 5.58 6.49
CA GLN A 274 -11.29 5.42 6.61
C GLN A 274 -11.69 4.01 7.06
N LYS A 275 -10.87 3.00 6.72
CA LYS A 275 -11.18 1.59 6.91
C LYS A 275 -10.55 1.02 8.18
N PHE A 276 -9.27 1.28 8.42
CA PHE A 276 -8.47 0.64 9.48
C PHE A 276 -9.08 0.83 10.89
N PRO A 277 -9.49 2.04 11.32
CA PRO A 277 -10.11 2.24 12.65
C PRO A 277 -11.52 1.63 12.78
N LYS A 278 -12.08 1.04 11.72
CA LYS A 278 -13.39 0.37 11.74
C LYS A 278 -13.26 -1.16 11.79
N LEU A 279 -12.05 -1.69 11.68
CA LEU A 279 -11.76 -3.11 11.84
C LEU A 279 -11.78 -3.48 13.34
N LYS A 280 -12.36 -4.64 13.66
CA LYS A 280 -12.66 -5.03 15.05
C LYS A 280 -11.49 -5.68 15.78
N ASN A 281 -10.51 -6.18 15.05
CA ASN A 281 -9.47 -7.07 15.57
C ASN A 281 -8.11 -6.37 15.67
N THR A 282 -8.09 -5.04 15.72
CA THR A 282 -6.85 -4.27 15.55
C THR A 282 -6.42 -3.57 16.82
N GLY A 283 -7.27 -3.48 17.84
CA GLY A 283 -7.04 -2.57 18.97
C GLY A 283 -7.21 -1.07 18.65
N TYR A 284 -7.33 -0.70 17.37
CA TYR A 284 -7.54 0.67 16.87
C TYR A 284 -9.01 1.00 16.58
N THR A 285 -9.95 0.15 16.97
CA THR A 285 -11.38 0.41 16.73
C THR A 285 -11.80 1.75 17.33
N LYS A 286 -12.18 2.71 16.47
CA LYS A 286 -12.57 4.10 16.80
C LYS A 286 -11.45 4.98 17.39
N LYS A 287 -10.20 4.52 17.37
CA LYS A 287 -9.03 5.33 17.77
C LYS A 287 -8.59 6.22 16.60
N PRO A 288 -8.05 7.43 16.87
CA PRO A 288 -7.34 8.19 15.85
C PRO A 288 -6.12 7.40 15.37
N ILE A 289 -5.73 7.61 14.11
CA ILE A 289 -4.46 7.14 13.55
C ILE A 289 -3.80 8.27 12.75
N GLY A 290 -2.48 8.25 12.69
CA GLY A 290 -1.68 9.13 11.86
C GLY A 290 -1.02 8.35 10.72
N ILE A 291 -0.72 9.04 9.63
CA ILE A 291 0.04 8.48 8.52
C ILE A 291 1.20 9.41 8.22
N THR A 292 2.39 8.86 8.27
CA THR A 292 3.63 9.56 7.93
C THR A 292 4.03 9.10 6.56
N LYS A 293 4.03 10.00 5.59
CA LYS A 293 4.25 9.67 4.19
C LYS A 293 5.52 10.32 3.69
N VAL A 294 6.45 9.52 3.17
CA VAL A 294 7.68 9.99 2.52
C VAL A 294 7.75 9.34 1.15
N ALA A 295 7.46 10.07 0.09
CA ALA A 295 7.42 9.49 -1.24
C ALA A 295 7.91 10.44 -2.32
N VAL A 296 8.62 9.90 -3.31
CA VAL A 296 9.21 10.65 -4.42
C VAL A 296 8.99 9.90 -5.73
N GLY A 297 8.49 10.58 -6.76
CA GLY A 297 8.26 9.95 -8.06
C GLY A 297 9.58 9.59 -8.77
N GLY A 298 9.61 8.45 -9.48
CA GLY A 298 10.72 8.12 -10.38
C GLY A 298 11.99 7.58 -9.72
N THR A 299 11.93 7.20 -8.44
CA THR A 299 13.11 6.76 -7.68
C THR A 299 13.41 5.28 -7.84
N LEU A 300 14.70 4.93 -7.79
CA LEU A 300 15.23 3.56 -7.67
C LEU A 300 15.38 3.16 -6.19
N ILE A 301 15.41 1.87 -5.87
CA ILE A 301 15.51 1.42 -4.48
C ILE A 301 16.87 1.78 -3.84
N ASP A 302 17.93 1.89 -4.62
CA ASP A 302 19.28 2.25 -4.14
C ASP A 302 19.40 3.71 -3.67
N GLN A 303 18.44 4.55 -4.02
CA GLN A 303 18.29 5.91 -3.50
C GLN A 303 17.65 5.94 -2.10
N TRP A 304 17.06 4.83 -1.64
CA TRP A 304 16.35 4.76 -0.35
C TRP A 304 17.16 4.08 0.75
N VAL A 305 18.27 3.42 0.45
CA VAL A 305 19.08 2.75 1.47
C VAL A 305 20.07 3.72 2.15
N LYS A 306 20.43 3.39 3.39
CA LYS A 306 21.33 4.19 4.22
C LYS A 306 22.72 4.34 3.58
N PRO A 307 23.21 5.60 3.38
CA PRO A 307 24.54 5.87 2.87
C PRO A 307 25.67 5.22 3.68
N GLY A 308 26.79 4.94 3.02
CA GLY A 308 27.99 4.39 3.67
C GLY A 308 27.95 2.89 3.95
N THR A 309 26.94 2.16 3.45
CA THR A 309 26.94 0.70 3.53
C THR A 309 27.83 0.11 2.42
N ALA A 310 28.95 -0.51 2.79
CA ALA A 310 30.01 -0.95 1.86
C ALA A 310 29.53 -1.81 0.67
N ASN A 311 28.41 -2.52 0.80
CA ASN A 311 27.86 -3.40 -0.24
C ASN A 311 26.66 -2.81 -1.00
N PHE A 312 26.25 -1.57 -0.68
CA PHE A 312 25.08 -0.92 -1.26
C PHE A 312 25.46 0.51 -1.66
N PRO A 313 26.12 0.68 -2.83
CA PRO A 313 26.42 2.01 -3.34
C PRO A 313 25.12 2.78 -3.55
N THR A 314 24.99 3.92 -2.86
CA THR A 314 23.81 4.77 -2.97
C THR A 314 23.94 5.72 -4.14
N GLN A 315 22.85 5.92 -4.89
CA GLN A 315 22.80 6.95 -5.92
C GLN A 315 22.36 8.29 -5.32
N GLU A 316 22.85 9.37 -5.92
CA GLU A 316 22.35 10.71 -5.66
C GLU A 316 21.18 11.02 -6.61
N PRO A 317 20.11 11.68 -6.13
CA PRO A 317 19.85 12.04 -4.74
C PRO A 317 19.54 10.83 -3.85
N ASN A 318 19.97 10.87 -2.59
CA ASN A 318 19.61 9.87 -1.57
C ASN A 318 18.46 10.36 -0.67
N TYR A 319 17.44 9.52 -0.50
CA TYR A 319 16.20 9.83 0.24
C TYR A 319 16.13 9.20 1.64
N TRP A 320 17.16 8.46 2.06
CA TRP A 320 17.21 7.83 3.37
C TRP A 320 17.09 8.84 4.51
N GLU A 321 17.77 9.99 4.41
CA GLU A 321 17.76 11.01 5.46
C GLU A 321 16.34 11.52 5.75
N TYR A 322 15.51 11.71 4.72
CA TYR A 322 14.11 12.11 4.88
C TYR A 322 13.26 11.03 5.56
N LEU A 323 13.53 9.77 5.25
CA LEU A 323 12.86 8.63 5.89
C LEU A 323 13.24 8.55 7.38
N HIS A 324 14.54 8.68 7.66
CA HIS A 324 15.09 8.74 9.02
C HIS A 324 14.49 9.90 9.82
N GLU A 325 14.52 11.12 9.29
CA GLU A 325 13.93 12.29 9.94
C GLU A 325 12.45 12.12 10.21
N ALA A 326 11.70 11.55 9.25
CA ALA A 326 10.28 11.28 9.43
C ALA A 326 10.02 10.31 10.59
N ILE A 327 10.82 9.25 10.71
CA ILE A 327 10.72 8.27 11.80
C ILE A 327 10.92 8.92 13.17
N TYR A 328 11.96 9.73 13.31
CA TYR A 328 12.29 10.38 14.57
C TYR A 328 11.35 11.54 14.92
N ALA A 329 10.81 12.24 13.92
CA ALA A 329 9.78 13.26 14.10
C ALA A 329 8.44 12.70 14.62
N ASP A 330 8.19 11.40 14.44
CA ASP A 330 7.02 10.70 14.99
C ASP A 330 7.20 10.24 16.44
N HIS A 331 8.36 10.52 17.03
CA HIS A 331 8.64 10.32 18.45
C HIS A 331 8.32 8.91 18.96
N GLY A 332 8.59 7.88 18.14
CA GLY A 332 8.38 6.48 18.51
C GLY A 332 6.93 6.01 18.48
N THR A 333 6.06 6.66 17.70
CA THR A 333 4.64 6.25 17.54
C THR A 333 4.37 5.44 16.28
N ILE A 334 5.38 5.18 15.45
CA ILE A 334 5.22 4.36 14.24
C ILE A 334 5.03 2.89 14.64
N GLU A 335 3.97 2.29 14.12
CA GLU A 335 3.59 0.92 14.44
C GLU A 335 3.76 -0.06 13.28
N ALA A 336 3.85 0.41 12.04
CA ALA A 336 4.14 -0.43 10.89
C ALA A 336 4.74 0.40 9.73
N PHE A 337 5.48 -0.29 8.87
CA PHE A 337 6.07 0.25 7.66
C PHE A 337 5.35 -0.28 6.41
N VAL A 338 4.94 0.61 5.51
CA VAL A 338 4.30 0.29 4.25
C VAL A 338 5.19 0.78 3.11
N TRP A 339 5.62 -0.14 2.26
CA TRP A 339 6.52 0.14 1.14
C TRP A 339 5.81 -0.04 -0.19
N PHE A 340 5.86 0.97 -1.07
CA PHE A 340 5.30 0.89 -2.42
C PHE A 340 6.22 1.52 -3.47
N GLN A 341 7.11 0.70 -4.02
CA GLN A 341 8.13 1.12 -4.98
C GLN A 341 8.63 -0.08 -5.78
N GLY A 342 9.30 0.17 -6.90
CA GLY A 342 10.00 -0.82 -7.72
C GLY A 342 9.78 -0.63 -9.23
N GLU A 343 8.86 0.25 -9.62
CA GLU A 343 8.56 0.55 -11.02
C GLU A 343 9.82 0.97 -11.82
N ASN A 344 10.66 1.85 -11.26
CA ASN A 344 11.86 2.35 -11.94
C ASN A 344 12.99 1.31 -11.99
N ASP A 345 13.11 0.45 -10.98
CA ASP A 345 14.12 -0.63 -10.97
C ASP A 345 13.86 -1.68 -12.06
N HIS A 346 12.64 -1.75 -12.58
CA HIS A 346 12.31 -2.63 -13.69
C HIS A 346 12.88 -2.14 -15.04
N PHE A 347 13.17 -0.84 -15.18
CA PHE A 347 13.67 -0.24 -16.42
C PHE A 347 15.19 -0.19 -16.52
N ASN A 348 15.91 -0.39 -15.43
CA ASN A 348 17.35 -0.23 -15.38
C ASN A 348 18.08 -1.55 -15.05
N PRO A 349 17.88 -2.63 -15.83
CA PRO A 349 18.68 -3.82 -15.67
C PRO A 349 20.12 -3.48 -16.08
N LYS A 350 21.06 -3.55 -15.14
CA LYS A 350 22.47 -3.40 -15.48
C LYS A 350 22.91 -4.62 -16.31
N PRO A 351 23.52 -4.42 -17.49
CA PRO A 351 23.76 -5.50 -18.46
C PRO A 351 24.74 -6.59 -17.99
N ASP A 352 25.56 -6.30 -16.98
CA ASP A 352 26.66 -7.16 -16.54
C ASP A 352 26.52 -7.69 -15.09
N GLU A 353 25.42 -7.39 -14.40
CA GLU A 353 25.23 -7.76 -12.98
C GLU A 353 24.28 -8.94 -12.80
N GLU A 354 24.20 -9.46 -11.56
CA GLU A 354 23.20 -10.45 -11.13
C GLU A 354 21.79 -10.10 -11.64
N THR A 355 20.90 -11.09 -11.71
CA THR A 355 19.53 -10.85 -12.18
C THR A 355 18.91 -9.67 -11.40
N PRO A 356 18.22 -8.71 -12.06
CA PRO A 356 17.64 -7.53 -11.38
C PRO A 356 16.79 -7.86 -10.15
N GLN A 357 16.22 -9.07 -10.11
CA GLN A 357 15.52 -9.63 -8.96
C GLN A 357 16.42 -9.74 -7.71
N ALA A 358 17.61 -10.33 -7.84
CA ALA A 358 18.53 -10.55 -6.72
C ALA A 358 19.02 -9.22 -6.14
N ILE A 359 19.39 -8.28 -7.01
CA ILE A 359 19.81 -6.94 -6.63
C ILE A 359 18.68 -6.26 -5.85
N TYR A 360 17.48 -6.15 -6.43
CA TYR A 360 16.34 -5.52 -5.76
C TYR A 360 16.02 -6.17 -4.42
N LEU A 361 16.08 -7.51 -4.33
CA LEU A 361 15.84 -8.25 -3.11
C LEU A 361 16.85 -7.88 -2.00
N GLU A 362 18.14 -7.78 -2.32
CA GLU A 362 19.16 -7.39 -1.35
C GLU A 362 18.98 -5.94 -0.88
N TYR A 363 18.66 -5.01 -1.78
CA TYR A 363 18.34 -3.63 -1.40
C TYR A 363 17.07 -3.55 -0.53
N LEU A 364 16.03 -4.34 -0.83
CA LEU A 364 14.82 -4.40 -0.04
C LEU A 364 15.07 -4.95 1.37
N LYS A 365 15.85 -6.03 1.50
CA LYS A 365 16.31 -6.56 2.79
C LYS A 365 17.01 -5.49 3.62
N LYS A 366 17.93 -4.77 2.98
CA LYS A 366 18.72 -3.72 3.63
C LYS A 366 17.85 -2.56 4.08
N LEU A 367 17.01 -2.03 3.19
CA LEU A 367 16.07 -0.95 3.47
C LEU A 367 15.18 -1.30 4.67
N VAL A 368 14.50 -2.46 4.62
CA VAL A 368 13.58 -2.86 5.70
C VAL A 368 14.32 -3.03 7.03
N SER A 369 15.49 -3.66 7.02
CA SER A 369 16.31 -3.84 8.23
C SER A 369 16.68 -2.49 8.87
N ASP A 370 17.10 -1.52 8.07
CA ASP A 370 17.47 -0.19 8.56
C ASP A 370 16.25 0.60 9.05
N VAL A 371 15.12 0.57 8.32
CA VAL A 371 13.88 1.24 8.74
C VAL A 371 13.36 0.68 10.08
N ARG A 372 13.35 -0.65 10.22
CA ARG A 372 12.96 -1.30 11.48
C ARG A 372 13.88 -0.90 12.63
N HIS A 373 15.18 -0.84 12.38
CA HIS A 373 16.13 -0.41 13.38
C HIS A 373 15.81 1.02 13.87
N ASP A 374 15.61 1.97 12.96
CA ASP A 374 15.31 3.37 13.32
C ASP A 374 13.95 3.51 14.03
N ILE A 375 12.91 2.80 13.58
CA ILE A 375 11.60 2.78 14.25
C ILE A 375 11.75 2.22 15.68
N TYR A 376 12.47 1.11 15.83
CA TYR A 376 12.70 0.49 17.13
C TYR A 376 13.49 1.40 18.07
N GLU A 377 14.55 2.07 17.59
CA GLU A 377 15.31 3.03 18.40
C GLU A 377 14.45 4.22 18.83
N ALA A 378 13.69 4.83 17.91
CA ALA A 378 12.77 5.92 18.24
C ALA A 378 11.71 5.49 19.27
N TYR A 379 11.21 4.26 19.15
CA TYR A 379 10.28 3.65 20.08
C TYR A 379 10.92 3.44 21.47
N GLN A 380 12.13 2.88 21.56
CA GLN A 380 12.83 2.71 22.84
C GLN A 380 13.12 4.06 23.52
N GLN A 381 13.44 5.11 22.75
CA GLN A 381 13.61 6.46 23.27
C GLN A 381 12.31 7.02 23.87
N LYS A 382 11.17 6.86 23.19
CA LYS A 382 9.84 7.21 23.71
C LYS A 382 9.58 6.51 25.04
N ARG A 383 9.78 5.20 25.08
CA ARG A 383 9.51 4.39 26.27
C ARG A 383 10.32 4.82 27.48
N LYS A 384 11.62 5.06 27.28
CA LYS A 384 12.51 5.55 28.34
C LYS A 384 12.05 6.90 28.86
N ARG A 385 11.61 7.79 27.97
CA ARG A 385 11.05 9.11 28.33
C ARG A 385 9.75 8.97 29.12
N ASP A 386 8.88 8.05 28.72
CA ASP A 386 7.53 7.89 29.26
C ASP A 386 7.48 6.93 30.48
N GLY A 387 8.60 6.29 30.84
CA GLY A 387 8.70 5.38 31.99
C GLY A 387 8.00 4.03 31.81
N ILE A 388 7.84 3.55 30.57
CA ILE A 388 7.10 2.32 30.25
C ILE A 388 8.00 1.07 30.48
N PRO A 389 7.63 0.10 31.35
CA PRO A 389 8.41 -1.11 31.67
C PRO A 389 8.59 -2.11 30.52
N LEU A 390 9.75 -2.78 30.39
CA LEU A 390 10.16 -3.60 29.22
C LEU A 390 9.09 -4.61 28.78
N GLU A 391 8.42 -5.21 29.75
CA GLU A 391 7.34 -6.20 29.61
C GLU A 391 6.09 -5.70 28.87
N ASP A 392 5.83 -4.39 28.88
CA ASP A 392 4.70 -3.75 28.19
C ASP A 392 5.09 -3.24 26.79
N SER A 393 6.15 -3.79 26.20
CA SER A 393 6.60 -3.40 24.86
C SER A 393 5.63 -3.83 23.78
N LEU A 394 5.31 -2.92 22.87
CA LEU A 394 4.72 -3.24 21.58
C LEU A 394 5.70 -4.05 20.72
N PHE A 395 7.00 -3.72 20.80
CA PHE A 395 8.08 -4.37 20.05
C PHE A 395 9.15 -4.88 21.02
N ALA A 396 9.31 -6.20 21.15
CA ALA A 396 10.39 -6.78 21.92
C ALA A 396 11.73 -6.70 21.16
N THR A 397 11.69 -6.84 19.84
CA THR A 397 12.83 -6.61 18.94
C THR A 397 12.43 -5.75 17.74
N LYS A 398 13.40 -5.34 16.91
CA LYS A 398 13.12 -4.57 15.70
C LYS A 398 12.39 -5.40 14.63
N GLU A 399 12.56 -6.72 14.64
CA GLU A 399 11.88 -7.66 13.75
C GLU A 399 10.36 -7.74 14.02
N ASP A 400 9.91 -7.36 15.22
CA ASP A 400 8.48 -7.31 15.57
C ASP A 400 7.71 -6.20 14.85
N ILE A 401 8.40 -5.24 14.23
CA ILE A 401 7.76 -4.16 13.49
C ILE A 401 7.18 -4.70 12.17
N PRO A 402 5.86 -4.70 11.99
CA PRO A 402 5.22 -5.23 10.79
C PRO A 402 5.60 -4.43 9.54
N VAL A 403 5.81 -5.15 8.44
CA VAL A 403 6.13 -4.57 7.14
C VAL A 403 5.05 -4.98 6.13
N VAL A 404 4.53 -4.01 5.38
CA VAL A 404 3.60 -4.29 4.29
C VAL A 404 4.25 -3.89 2.98
N ILE A 405 4.47 -4.88 2.11
CA ILE A 405 4.96 -4.66 0.75
C ILE A 405 3.75 -4.55 -0.18
N MET A 406 3.61 -3.40 -0.83
CA MET A 406 2.64 -3.21 -1.91
C MET A 406 3.26 -3.75 -3.19
N GLU A 407 2.67 -4.82 -3.74
CA GLU A 407 3.13 -5.40 -5.00
C GLU A 407 3.00 -4.36 -6.13
N LEU A 408 3.91 -4.35 -7.10
CA LEU A 408 3.73 -3.52 -8.30
C LEU A 408 2.49 -3.96 -9.10
N GLY A 409 1.99 -3.09 -9.98
CA GLY A 409 0.80 -3.38 -10.80
C GLY A 409 1.08 -4.16 -12.08
N CYS A 410 0.00 -4.59 -12.74
CA CYS A 410 0.07 -5.30 -14.02
C CYS A 410 0.74 -4.52 -15.15
N TRP A 411 0.82 -3.17 -15.08
CA TRP A 411 1.59 -2.39 -16.05
C TRP A 411 3.06 -2.80 -16.08
N ILE A 412 3.67 -3.04 -14.90
CA ILE A 412 5.01 -3.62 -14.80
C ILE A 412 4.94 -5.12 -15.14
N GLY A 413 4.15 -5.88 -14.36
CA GLY A 413 4.31 -7.32 -14.33
C GLY A 413 3.76 -8.09 -15.53
N ASN A 414 2.67 -7.64 -16.12
CA ASN A 414 2.07 -8.25 -17.32
C ASN A 414 2.25 -7.35 -18.57
N GLY A 415 2.78 -6.14 -18.41
CA GLY A 415 3.00 -5.18 -19.49
C GLY A 415 4.47 -5.08 -19.88
N ILE A 416 5.25 -4.28 -19.14
CA ILE A 416 6.66 -4.01 -19.45
C ILE A 416 7.51 -5.28 -19.39
N ALA A 417 7.32 -6.13 -18.38
CA ALA A 417 8.07 -7.38 -18.25
C ALA A 417 7.98 -8.26 -19.51
N LEU A 418 6.76 -8.45 -20.04
CA LEU A 418 6.55 -9.24 -21.26
C LEU A 418 7.05 -8.53 -22.52
N ARG A 419 6.86 -7.20 -22.61
CA ARG A 419 7.33 -6.41 -23.78
C ARG A 419 8.84 -6.44 -23.95
N ASN A 420 9.59 -6.51 -22.85
CA ASN A 420 11.04 -6.58 -22.88
C ASN A 420 11.56 -8.02 -23.08
N GLY A 421 10.69 -8.96 -23.50
CA GLY A 421 11.05 -10.38 -23.68
C GLY A 421 11.27 -11.14 -22.37
N GLY A 422 10.91 -10.53 -21.23
CA GLY A 422 10.95 -11.17 -19.93
C GLY A 422 9.70 -12.01 -19.64
N GLU A 423 9.63 -12.51 -18.41
CA GLU A 423 8.51 -13.32 -17.93
C GLU A 423 7.62 -12.54 -16.97
N SER A 424 6.32 -12.86 -16.95
CA SER A 424 5.42 -12.38 -15.90
C SER A 424 5.69 -13.12 -14.58
N PRO A 425 5.63 -12.46 -13.40
CA PRO A 425 5.22 -11.08 -13.16
C PRO A 425 6.38 -10.07 -13.24
N GLY A 426 7.53 -10.42 -13.81
CA GLY A 426 8.72 -9.57 -13.83
C GLY A 426 9.61 -9.74 -12.60
N ASN A 427 10.87 -9.32 -12.74
CA ASN A 427 11.92 -9.57 -11.74
C ASN A 427 11.66 -8.85 -10.41
N ILE A 428 11.17 -7.61 -10.45
CA ILE A 428 10.95 -6.83 -9.23
C ILE A 428 9.78 -7.38 -8.41
N ILE A 429 8.67 -7.78 -9.07
CA ILE A 429 7.54 -8.41 -8.37
C ILE A 429 7.94 -9.77 -7.80
N ARG A 430 8.78 -10.55 -8.51
CA ARG A 430 9.35 -11.79 -7.95
C ARG A 430 10.19 -11.52 -6.71
N ALA A 431 11.01 -10.47 -6.70
CA ALA A 431 11.78 -10.07 -5.52
C ALA A 431 10.87 -9.66 -4.35
N GLN A 432 9.79 -8.91 -4.60
CA GLN A 432 8.82 -8.53 -3.57
C GLN A 432 8.11 -9.74 -2.96
N ARG A 433 7.69 -10.71 -3.79
CA ARG A 433 7.11 -11.98 -3.33
C ARG A 433 8.12 -12.80 -2.54
N GLN A 434 9.32 -12.96 -3.09
CA GLN A 434 10.40 -13.72 -2.44
C GLN A 434 10.75 -13.14 -1.06
N TYR A 435 10.79 -11.81 -0.92
CA TYR A 435 11.02 -11.18 0.37
C TYR A 435 9.96 -11.59 1.40
N VAL A 436 8.68 -11.53 1.02
CA VAL A 436 7.58 -11.85 1.94
C VAL A 436 7.47 -13.35 2.22
N ASP A 437 7.68 -14.20 1.22
CA ASP A 437 7.47 -15.64 1.33
C ASP A 437 8.67 -16.38 1.96
N GLU A 438 9.90 -15.89 1.76
CA GLU A 438 11.13 -16.63 2.08
C GLU A 438 12.07 -15.90 3.06
N VAL A 439 11.92 -14.58 3.23
CA VAL A 439 12.92 -13.78 3.97
C VAL A 439 12.39 -13.25 5.29
N ASP A 440 11.15 -12.77 5.33
CA ASP A 440 10.63 -12.04 6.50
C ASP A 440 9.23 -12.46 6.94
N ASP A 441 9.17 -13.23 8.03
CA ASP A 441 7.92 -13.78 8.61
C ASP A 441 6.95 -12.71 9.13
N ASN A 442 7.44 -11.50 9.40
CA ASN A 442 6.62 -10.37 9.86
C ASN A 442 6.39 -9.32 8.76
N SER A 443 6.42 -9.77 7.51
CA SER A 443 6.01 -8.99 6.36
C SER A 443 4.78 -9.59 5.70
N ILE A 444 4.01 -8.76 5.01
CA ILE A 444 2.85 -9.19 4.23
C ILE A 444 2.82 -8.49 2.89
N LEU A 445 2.44 -9.24 1.86
CA LEU A 445 2.26 -8.72 0.51
C LEU A 445 0.80 -8.29 0.31
N VAL A 446 0.60 -7.06 -0.14
CA VAL A 446 -0.70 -6.60 -0.65
C VAL A 446 -0.65 -6.64 -2.17
N ASN A 447 -1.35 -7.60 -2.75
CA ASN A 447 -1.45 -7.75 -4.20
C ASN A 447 -2.25 -6.59 -4.82
N THR A 448 -1.66 -5.91 -5.78
CA THR A 448 -2.26 -4.76 -6.50
C THR A 448 -2.73 -5.13 -7.92
N GLY A 449 -2.73 -6.42 -8.24
CA GLY A 449 -3.33 -6.95 -9.44
C GLY A 449 -2.36 -7.36 -10.53
N THR A 450 -1.22 -7.98 -10.21
CA THR A 450 -0.33 -8.63 -11.21
C THR A 450 -0.68 -10.08 -11.49
N SER A 451 -1.86 -10.52 -11.07
CA SER A 451 -2.35 -11.87 -11.35
C SER A 451 -2.43 -12.14 -12.85
N ASP A 452 -2.12 -13.36 -13.27
CA ASP A 452 -2.39 -13.82 -14.63
C ASP A 452 -3.88 -13.86 -14.94
N ILE A 453 -4.72 -13.90 -13.90
CA ILE A 453 -6.17 -13.83 -14.01
C ILE A 453 -6.58 -12.38 -14.14
N GLU A 454 -7.07 -12.01 -15.33
CA GLU A 454 -7.45 -10.64 -15.68
C GLU A 454 -8.47 -10.01 -14.71
N SER A 455 -9.42 -10.79 -14.18
CA SER A 455 -10.43 -10.33 -13.22
C SER A 455 -9.86 -10.09 -11.81
N GLU A 456 -8.61 -10.47 -11.54
CA GLU A 456 -7.93 -10.16 -10.29
C GLU A 456 -7.07 -8.89 -10.40
N ARG A 457 -6.83 -8.42 -11.63
CA ARG A 457 -6.06 -7.20 -11.91
C ARG A 457 -6.81 -5.94 -11.51
N LEU A 458 -6.06 -4.91 -11.15
CA LEU A 458 -6.55 -3.53 -11.07
C LEU A 458 -6.22 -2.80 -12.39
N SER A 459 -6.22 -1.46 -12.41
CA SER A 459 -5.83 -0.70 -13.61
C SER A 459 -4.37 -0.97 -14.01
N CYS A 460 -4.12 -1.41 -15.26
CA CYS A 460 -2.77 -1.63 -15.79
C CYS A 460 -2.18 -0.35 -16.42
N PHE A 461 -2.16 0.73 -15.66
CA PHE A 461 -1.48 1.98 -16.01
C PHE A 461 -0.29 2.22 -15.07
N TYR A 462 0.65 3.09 -15.47
CA TYR A 462 1.83 3.39 -14.65
C TYR A 462 1.44 3.91 -13.26
N HIS A 463 0.47 4.83 -13.22
CA HIS A 463 -0.19 5.23 -11.99
C HIS A 463 -1.54 4.57 -11.86
N PHE A 464 -1.85 4.03 -10.68
CA PHE A 464 -3.15 3.46 -10.43
C PHE A 464 -4.25 4.53 -10.50
N ASP A 465 -5.42 4.13 -10.99
CA ASP A 465 -6.56 5.02 -11.01
C ASP A 465 -7.18 5.21 -9.61
N ALA A 466 -8.04 6.22 -9.49
CA ALA A 466 -8.78 6.54 -8.28
C ALA A 466 -9.46 5.32 -7.62
N ALA A 467 -10.10 4.45 -8.42
CA ALA A 467 -10.79 3.27 -7.90
C ALA A 467 -9.81 2.22 -7.36
N SER A 468 -8.68 2.04 -8.04
CA SER A 468 -7.60 1.14 -7.63
C SER A 468 -6.98 1.58 -6.31
N HIS A 469 -6.71 2.89 -6.11
CA HIS A 469 -6.24 3.41 -4.82
C HIS A 469 -7.23 3.16 -3.68
N LEU A 470 -8.54 3.30 -3.92
CA LEU A 470 -9.56 2.97 -2.92
C LEU A 470 -9.55 1.47 -2.60
N ILE A 471 -9.40 0.60 -3.59
CA ILE A 471 -9.35 -0.85 -3.37
C ILE A 471 -8.09 -1.23 -2.59
N MET A 472 -6.92 -0.77 -3.05
CA MET A 472 -5.63 -1.07 -2.43
C MET A 472 -5.56 -0.55 -0.99
N GLY A 473 -6.00 0.68 -0.70
CA GLY A 473 -6.00 1.21 0.66
C GLY A 473 -6.93 0.42 1.61
N ALA A 474 -8.02 -0.17 1.10
CA ALA A 474 -8.87 -1.04 1.88
C ALA A 474 -8.25 -2.43 2.15
N GLU A 475 -7.54 -2.99 1.18
CA GLU A 475 -6.81 -4.25 1.35
C GLU A 475 -5.59 -4.05 2.27
N LEU A 476 -4.86 -2.95 2.12
CA LEU A 476 -3.80 -2.55 3.05
C LEU A 476 -4.33 -2.50 4.48
N ALA A 477 -5.44 -1.78 4.71
CA ALA A 477 -6.06 -1.70 6.03
C ALA A 477 -6.43 -3.08 6.60
N LYS A 478 -6.83 -4.04 5.76
CA LYS A 478 -7.17 -5.39 6.20
C LYS A 478 -5.91 -6.20 6.55
N ASN A 479 -4.85 -6.07 5.77
CA ASN A 479 -3.64 -6.87 5.91
C ASN A 479 -2.72 -6.37 7.03
N THR A 480 -2.71 -5.06 7.33
CA THR A 480 -1.98 -4.49 8.49
C THR A 480 -2.51 -4.99 9.84
N THR A 481 -3.66 -5.68 9.86
CA THR A 481 -4.29 -6.19 11.11
C THR A 481 -3.98 -7.65 11.41
N SER A 482 -3.27 -8.30 10.50
CA SER A 482 -3.02 -9.75 10.53
C SER A 482 -1.65 -10.10 11.09
N SER A 483 -0.90 -9.13 11.61
CA SER A 483 0.36 -9.43 12.31
C SER A 483 0.00 -10.20 13.61
N PRO A 484 0.62 -11.36 13.84
CA PRO A 484 0.16 -12.42 14.75
C PRO A 484 -0.02 -12.04 16.22
#